data_AF-A0A436WJT5-F1
#
_entry.id   AF-A0A436WJT5-F1
#
_cell.length_a   1.000
_cell.length_b   1.000
_cell.length_c   1.000
_cell.angle_alpha   90.00
_cell.angle_beta   90.00
_cell.angle_gamma   90.00
#
_symmetry.space_group_name_H-M   'P 1'
#
loop_
_entity.id
_entity.type
_entity.pdbx_description
1 polymer ?
#
loop_
_entity_poly.entity_id
_entity_poly.type
_entity_poly.pdbx_seq_one_letter_code
_entity_poly.pdbx_strand_id
1 'polypeptide(L)' 'PDGVMVADGNAAYALHGGQALRWSFAGYGAPAAFGDLAGRPLRLLTPATTISVLRQGYVPAWHPSAEA' A
#
# COMPACT_ATOMS: atom_id res chain seq x y z
N PRO A 1 -5.79 -2.51 5.78
CA PRO A 1 -4.74 -2.96 6.73
C PRO A 1 -3.38 -2.71 6.07
N ASP A 2 -2.33 -2.68 6.86
CA ASP A 2 -0.98 -2.53 6.34
C ASP A 2 -0.62 -3.71 5.42
N GLY A 3 0.16 -3.43 4.38
CA GLY A 3 0.58 -4.43 3.38
C GLY A 3 -0.36 -4.58 2.18
N VAL A 4 -1.50 -3.89 2.19
CA VAL A 4 -2.40 -3.84 1.02
C VAL A 4 -1.77 -2.99 -0.07
N MET A 5 -1.82 -3.45 -1.30
CA MET A 5 -1.41 -2.74 -2.50
C MET A 5 -2.63 -2.31 -3.32
N VAL A 6 -2.66 -1.04 -3.71
CA VAL A 6 -3.65 -0.45 -4.61
C VAL A 6 -2.95 0.25 -5.78
N ALA A 7 -3.66 0.47 -6.89
CA ALA A 7 -3.19 1.25 -8.01
C ALA A 7 -4.10 2.45 -8.30
N ASP A 8 -3.48 3.61 -8.55
CA ASP A 8 -4.09 4.78 -9.18
C ASP A 8 -3.49 4.91 -10.59
N GLY A 9 -4.26 4.53 -11.60
CA GLY A 9 -3.77 4.40 -12.98
C GLY A 9 -2.56 3.45 -13.07
N ASN A 10 -1.39 4.01 -13.40
CA ASN A 10 -0.14 3.27 -13.56
C ASN A 10 0.78 3.32 -12.33
N ALA A 11 0.34 3.98 -11.25
CA ALA A 11 1.08 4.08 -10.00
C ALA A 11 0.52 3.08 -8.98
N ALA A 12 1.39 2.22 -8.46
CA ALA A 12 1.05 1.31 -7.37
C ALA A 12 1.47 1.93 -6.02
N TYR A 13 0.69 1.68 -4.98
CA TYR A 13 0.91 2.16 -3.63
C TYR A 13 0.73 1.02 -2.63
N ALA A 14 1.65 0.90 -1.68
CA ALA A 14 1.47 0.05 -0.51
C ALA A 14 0.89 0.88 0.65
N LEU A 15 -0.09 0.34 1.36
CA LEU A 15 -0.66 0.96 2.55
C LEU A 15 0.15 0.56 3.78
N HIS A 16 0.57 1.54 4.56
CA HIS A 16 1.37 1.35 5.77
C HIS A 16 1.08 2.48 6.76
N GLY A 17 0.65 2.18 7.99
CA GLY A 17 0.42 3.19 9.02
C GLY A 17 -0.61 4.28 8.64
N GLY A 18 -1.58 3.97 7.77
CA GLY A 18 -2.54 4.95 7.24
C GLY A 18 -1.99 5.84 6.12
N GLN A 19 -0.75 5.61 5.69
CA GLN A 19 -0.11 6.27 4.55
C GLN A 19 -0.15 5.38 3.31
N ALA A 20 -0.02 6.00 2.15
CA ALA A 20 0.17 5.36 0.86
C ALA A 20 1.59 5.62 0.39
N LEU A 21 2.38 4.55 0.28
CA LEU A 21 3.77 4.58 -0.15
C LEU A 21 3.84 4.21 -1.63
N ARG A 22 4.22 5.15 -2.50
CA ARG A 22 4.31 4.87 -3.94
C ARG A 22 5.43 3.86 -4.20
N TRP A 23 5.09 2.75 -4.84
CA TRP A 23 6.05 1.71 -5.19
C TRP A 23 6.83 2.08 -6.46
N SER A 24 8.12 1.73 -6.47
CA SER A 24 8.98 1.75 -7.63
C SER A 24 10.04 0.65 -7.53
N PHE A 25 10.76 0.38 -8.62
CA PHE A 25 11.93 -0.50 -8.60
C PHE A 25 13.06 -0.02 -7.68
N ALA A 26 13.14 1.28 -7.39
CA ALA A 26 14.11 1.85 -6.46
C ALA A 26 13.65 1.75 -4.99
N GLY A 27 12.45 1.21 -4.74
CA GLY A 27 11.82 1.13 -3.43
C GLY A 27 10.60 2.06 -3.30
N TYR A 28 10.14 2.24 -2.06
CA TYR A 28 9.01 3.09 -1.72
C TYR A 28 9.39 4.57 -1.68
N GLY A 29 8.54 5.40 -2.28
CA GLY A 29 8.68 6.86 -2.26
C GLY A 29 8.12 7.51 -1.00
N ALA A 30 8.16 8.83 -0.97
CA ALA A 30 7.66 9.62 0.15
C ALA A 30 6.19 9.27 0.50
N PRO A 31 5.84 9.21 1.79
CA PRO A 31 4.49 8.90 2.22
C PRO A 31 3.52 10.01 1.83
N ALA A 32 2.36 9.61 1.30
CA ALA A 32 1.18 10.46 1.17
C ALA A 32 0.11 9.97 2.15
N ALA A 33 -0.79 10.83 2.62
CA ALA A 33 -1.92 10.33 3.40
C ALA A 33 -2.79 9.48 2.48
N PHE A 34 -3.26 8.31 2.95
CA PHE A 34 -4.12 7.49 2.11
C PHE A 34 -5.40 8.22 1.69
N GLY A 35 -5.87 9.15 2.53
CA GLY A 35 -7.00 10.05 2.22
C GLY A 35 -6.77 10.94 0.98
N ASP A 36 -5.52 11.24 0.60
CA ASP A 36 -5.21 12.05 -0.59
C ASP A 36 -5.55 11.31 -1.90
N LEU A 37 -5.75 9.99 -1.82
CA LEU A 37 -6.23 9.14 -2.92
C LEU A 37 -7.76 9.02 -2.96
N ALA A 38 -8.49 9.62 -2.01
CA ALA A 38 -9.94 9.56 -1.98
C ALA A 38 -10.56 10.19 -3.24
N GLY A 39 -11.67 9.62 -3.71
CA GLY A 39 -12.37 10.06 -4.92
C GLY A 39 -11.69 9.66 -6.24
N ARG A 40 -10.51 9.01 -6.19
CA ARG A 40 -9.84 8.47 -7.38
C ARG A 40 -10.29 7.04 -7.68
N PRO A 41 -10.33 6.62 -8.96
CA PRO A 41 -10.65 5.25 -9.32
C PRO A 41 -9.49 4.30 -8.99
N LEU A 42 -9.44 3.83 -7.74
CA LEU A 42 -8.41 2.91 -7.28
C LEU A 42 -8.72 1.47 -7.69
N ARG A 43 -7.70 0.75 -8.18
CA ARG A 43 -7.75 -0.69 -8.38
C ARG A 43 -7.08 -1.39 -7.21
N LEU A 44 -7.77 -2.34 -6.60
CA LEU A 44 -7.19 -3.21 -5.59
C LEU A 44 -6.29 -4.25 -6.26
N LEU A 45 -5.00 -4.25 -5.93
CA LEU A 45 -4.04 -5.22 -6.48
C LEU A 45 -3.91 -6.46 -5.60
N THR A 46 -4.05 -6.28 -4.28
CA THR A 46 -4.00 -7.39 -3.32
C THR A 46 -5.31 -8.19 -3.35
N PRO A 47 -5.27 -9.51 -3.62
CA PRO A 47 -6.46 -10.35 -3.59
C PRO A 47 -7.16 -10.36 -2.23
N ALA A 48 -8.49 -10.54 -2.22
CA ALA A 48 -9.30 -10.52 -1.00
C ALA A 48 -8.83 -11.55 0.06
N THR A 49 -8.33 -12.72 -0.37
CA THR A 49 -7.78 -13.75 0.53
C THR A 49 -6.55 -13.24 1.29
N THR A 50 -5.61 -12.57 0.62
CA THR A 50 -4.45 -11.96 1.27
C THR A 50 -4.86 -10.84 2.22
N ILE A 51 -5.86 -10.04 1.86
CA ILE A 51 -6.40 -8.99 2.75
C ILE A 51 -6.98 -9.61 4.03
N SER A 52 -7.68 -10.73 3.93
CA SER A 52 -8.20 -11.44 5.10
C SER A 52 -7.08 -11.89 6.04
N VAL A 53 -5.97 -12.40 5.49
CA VAL A 53 -4.79 -12.79 6.28
C VAL A 53 -4.13 -11.58 6.96
N LEU A 54 -3.97 -10.46 6.25
CA LEU A 54 -3.44 -9.21 6.82
C LEU A 54 -4.33 -8.68 7.95
N ARG A 55 -5.66 -8.78 7.82
CA ARG A 55 -6.60 -8.38 8.88
C ARG A 55 -6.50 -9.25 10.14
N GLN A 56 -6.00 -10.49 10.03
CA GLN A 56 -5.78 -11.39 11.17
C GLN A 56 -4.42 -11.19 11.84
N GLY A 57 -3.67 -10.14 11.47
CA GLY A 57 -2.42 -9.77 12.14
C GLY A 57 -1.16 -10.34 11.51
N TYR A 58 -1.24 -10.94 10.32
CA TYR A 58 -0.02 -11.24 9.55
C TYR A 58 0.69 -9.94 9.19
N VAL A 59 1.97 -9.84 9.54
CA VAL A 59 2.82 -8.68 9.24
C VAL A 59 3.72 -9.02 8.06
N PRO A 60 3.54 -8.40 6.88
CA PRO A 60 4.43 -8.62 5.76
C PRO A 60 5.81 -8.01 6.02
N ALA A 61 6.84 -8.61 5.43
CA ALA A 61 8.17 -8.01 5.42
C ALA A 61 8.18 -6.76 4.54
N TRP A 62 8.83 -5.71 5.04
CA TRP A 62 8.96 -4.44 4.33
C TRP A 62 10.40 -4.24 3.84
N HIS A 63 10.53 -3.60 2.69
CA HIS A 63 11.81 -3.09 2.24
C HIS A 63 12.20 -1.89 3.13
N PRO A 64 13.49 -1.69 3.48
CA PRO A 64 13.91 -0.60 4.37
C PRO A 64 13.43 0.80 3.94
N SER A 65 13.22 1.06 2.66
CA SER A 65 12.66 2.35 2.19
C SER A 65 11.20 2.60 2.54
N ALA A 66 10.49 1.63 3.12
CA ALA A 66 9.15 1.82 3.69
C ALA A 66 9.16 2.36 5.12
N GLU A 67 10.31 2.29 5.79
CA GLU A 67 10.52 2.85 7.13
C GLU A 67 11.04 4.28 6.94
N ALA A 68 10.12 5.26 6.96
CA ALA A 68 10.45 6.68 6.91
C ALA A 68 10.38 7.31 8.31
#